data_AF-A0A8B5WZJ8-F1
#
_entry.id   AF-A0A8B5WZJ8-F1
#
_cell.length_a   1.000
_cell.length_b   1.000
_cell.length_c   1.000
_cell.angle_alpha   90.00
_cell.angle_beta   90.00
_cell.angle_gamma   90.00
#
_symmetry.space_group_name_H-M   'P 1'
#
loop_
_entity.id
_entity.type
_entity.pdbx_description
1 polymer ?
#
loop_
_entity_poly.entity_id
_entity_poly.type
_entity_poly.pdbx_seq_one_letter_code
_entity_poly.pdbx_strand_id
1 'polypeptide(L)' 'MFKPLVPEGESLRRAFQWLAEQEGHCTLKTVERASLLFDLNPRDEEFLLRQFVHHRGATSDAPESEPSGQ' A
#
# COMPACT_ATOMS: atom_id res chain seq x y z
N MET A 1 17.40 -10.54 28.16
CA MET A 1 16.81 -10.55 26.80
C MET A 1 16.58 -9.12 26.36
N PHE A 2 17.42 -8.58 25.48
CA PHE A 2 17.20 -7.25 24.90
C PHE A 2 16.19 -7.40 23.76
N LYS A 3 14.99 -6.84 23.94
CA LYS A 3 14.11 -6.56 22.81
C LYS A 3 14.76 -5.42 22.03
N PRO A 4 15.11 -5.60 20.75
CA PRO A 4 15.57 -4.46 19.96
C PRO A 4 14.51 -3.37 20.07
N LEU A 5 14.94 -2.13 20.29
CA LEU A 5 14.08 -0.95 20.31
C LEU A 5 13.60 -0.74 18.87
N VAL A 6 12.59 -1.49 18.48
CA VAL A 6 11.96 -1.34 17.17
C VAL A 6 11.20 -0.02 17.24
N PRO A 7 11.49 0.95 16.36
CA PRO A 7 10.78 2.21 16.36
C PRO A 7 9.28 1.96 16.12
N GLU A 8 8.45 2.80 16.73
CA GLU A 8 7.00 2.74 16.53
C GLU A 8 6.68 2.80 15.03
N GLY A 9 5.82 1.87 14.59
CA GLY A 9 5.41 1.77 13.19
C GLY A 9 6.40 1.06 12.25
N GLU A 10 7.44 0.38 12.76
CA GLU A 10 8.35 -0.39 11.90
C GLU A 10 7.64 -1.52 11.15
N SER A 11 6.66 -2.19 11.76
CA SER A 11 5.82 -3.20 11.08
C SER A 11 5.14 -2.63 9.84
N LEU A 12 4.56 -1.42 9.94
CA LEU A 12 3.93 -0.73 8.82
C LEU A 12 4.94 -0.40 7.72
N ARG A 13 6.14 0.10 8.07
CA ARG A 13 7.18 0.42 7.08
C ARG A 13 7.65 -0.82 6.33
N ARG A 14 7.86 -1.93 7.04
CA ARG A 14 8.26 -3.21 6.43
C ARG A 14 7.15 -3.75 5.52
N ALA A 15 5.89 -3.68 5.96
CA ALA A 15 4.74 -4.06 5.15
C ALA A 15 4.60 -3.20 3.89
N PHE A 16 4.77 -1.88 4.03
CA PHE A 16 4.71 -0.94 2.91
C PHE A 16 5.79 -1.24 1.87
N GLN A 17 7.04 -1.44 2.32
CA GLN A 17 8.13 -1.77 1.41
C GLN A 17 7.88 -3.11 0.71
N TRP A 18 7.46 -4.13 1.46
CA TRP A 18 7.13 -5.44 0.90
C TRP A 18 6.00 -5.37 -0.13
N LEU A 19 4.99 -4.51 0.09
CA LEU A 19 3.93 -4.25 -0.87
C LEU A 19 4.44 -3.51 -2.10
N ALA A 20 5.30 -2.51 -1.94
CA ALA A 20 5.91 -1.77 -3.04
C ALA A 20 6.83 -2.65 -3.92
N GLU A 21 7.45 -3.67 -3.33
CA GLU A 21 8.26 -4.68 -4.03
C GLU A 21 7.39 -5.70 -4.79
N GLN A 22 6.07 -5.76 -4.57
CA GLN A 22 5.20 -6.61 -5.37
C GLN A 22 5.10 -6.06 -6.79
N GLU A 23 5.82 -6.66 -7.74
CA GLU A 23 5.69 -6.40 -9.16
C GLU A 23 4.25 -6.71 -9.64
N GLY A 24 3.38 -5.69 -9.62
CA GLY A 24 2.01 -5.79 -10.12
C GLY A 24 0.96 -5.09 -9.27
N HIS A 25 -0.27 -5.63 -9.33
CA HIS A 25 -1.41 -5.01 -8.69
C HIS A 25 -1.40 -5.29 -7.19
N CYS A 26 -1.04 -4.28 -6.39
CA CYS A 26 -1.37 -4.29 -4.96
C CYS A 26 -2.90 -4.35 -4.82
N THR A 27 -3.41 -5.51 -4.42
CA THR A 27 -4.84 -5.76 -4.24
C THR A 27 -5.14 -5.95 -2.75
N LEU A 28 -6.43 -5.99 -2.40
CA LEU A 28 -6.92 -6.32 -1.07
C LEU A 28 -6.21 -7.55 -0.49
N LYS A 29 -6.10 -8.63 -1.27
CA LYS A 29 -5.43 -9.87 -0.85
C LYS A 29 -3.95 -9.70 -0.50
N THR A 30 -3.27 -8.80 -1.21
CA THR A 30 -1.85 -8.52 -0.97
C THR A 30 -1.69 -7.77 0.35
N VAL A 31 -2.59 -6.82 0.64
CA VAL A 31 -2.61 -6.08 1.91
C VAL A 31 -2.97 -7.01 3.08
N GLU A 32 -3.98 -7.86 2.95
CA GLU A 32 -4.32 -8.87 3.98
C GLU A 32 -3.12 -9.79 4.29
N ARG A 33 -2.37 -10.20 3.25
CA ARG A 33 -1.16 -11.00 3.44
C ARG A 33 -0.06 -10.22 4.16
N ALA A 34 0.11 -8.94 3.86
CA ALA A 34 1.04 -8.08 4.59
C ALA A 34 0.63 -7.92 6.07
N SER A 35 -0.67 -7.78 6.35
CA SER A 35 -1.19 -7.73 7.72
C SER A 35 -0.80 -8.95 8.55
N LEU A 36 -0.94 -10.14 7.96
CA LEU A 36 -0.57 -11.40 8.62
C LEU A 36 0.94 -11.58 8.77
N LEU A 37 1.73 -11.13 7.79
CA LEU A 37 3.19 -11.30 7.81
C LEU A 37 3.90 -10.36 8.79
N PHE A 38 3.40 -9.13 8.91
CA PHE A 38 4.04 -8.07 9.70
C PHE A 38 3.31 -7.75 11.01
N ASP A 39 2.26 -8.50 11.34
CA ASP A 39 1.43 -8.31 12.53
C ASP A 39 0.90 -6.86 12.58
N LEU A 40 0.21 -6.46 11.51
CA LEU A 40 -0.34 -5.12 11.42
C LEU A 40 -1.58 -4.97 12.28
N ASN A 41 -1.69 -3.81 12.93
CA ASN A 41 -2.91 -3.43 13.61
C ASN A 41 -3.99 -3.03 12.59
N PRO A 42 -5.29 -3.12 12.93
CA PRO A 42 -6.37 -2.77 12.01
C PRO A 42 -6.27 -1.34 11.45
N ARG A 43 -5.66 -0.42 12.20
CA ARG A 43 -5.39 0.94 11.76
C ARG A 43 -4.36 1.00 10.62
N ASP A 44 -3.33 0.17 10.71
CA ASP A 44 -2.23 0.11 9.73
C ASP A 44 -2.70 -0.60 8.45
N GLU A 45 -3.48 -1.67 8.58
CA GLU A 45 -4.14 -2.33 7.46
C GLU A 45 -5.02 -1.34 6.67
N GLU A 46 -5.89 -0.60 7.37
CA GLU A 46 -6.76 0.37 6.71
C GLU A 46 -5.98 1.48 6.01
N PHE A 47 -4.84 1.91 6.57
CA PHE A 47 -3.95 2.85 5.90
C PHE A 47 -3.42 2.27 4.57
N LEU A 48 -2.97 1.02 4.57
CA LEU A 48 -2.46 0.35 3.37
C LEU A 48 -3.56 0.14 2.32
N LEU A 49 -4.77 -0.23 2.72
CA LEU A 49 -5.92 -0.35 1.82
C LEU A 49 -6.23 0.97 1.12
N ARG A 50 -6.23 2.08 1.87
CA ARG A 50 -6.46 3.42 1.31
C ARG A 50 -5.40 3.83 0.30
N GLN A 51 -4.13 3.54 0.59
CA GLN A 51 -3.02 3.93 -0.28
C GLN A 51 -2.89 3.06 -1.53
N PHE A 52 -2.98 1.73 -1.40
CA PHE A 52 -2.69 0.83 -2.50
C PHE A 52 -3.93 0.38 -3.28
N VAL A 53 -5.07 0.22 -2.62
CA VAL A 53 -6.29 -0.31 -3.24
C VAL A 53 -7.22 0.81 -3.71
N HIS A 54 -7.50 1.80 -2.86
CA HIS A 54 -8.43 2.87 -3.20
C HIS A 54 -7.81 3.96 -4.10
N HIS A 55 -6.55 4.31 -3.90
CA HIS A 55 -5.90 5.36 -4.70
C HIS A 55 -5.70 4.98 -6.17
N ARG A 56 -5.62 3.68 -6.46
CA ARG A 56 -5.51 3.15 -7.83
C ARG A 56 -6.73 3.44 -8.70
N GLY A 57 -7.89 3.75 -8.11
CA GLY A 57 -9.07 4.18 -8.86
C GLY A 57 -8.97 5.60 -9.41
N ALA A 58 -8.05 6.44 -8.89
CA ALA A 58 -8.00 7.86 -9.23
C ALA A 58 -6.93 8.23 -10.27
N THR A 59 -5.93 7.38 -10.53
CA THR A 59 -4.82 7.71 -11.46
C THR A 59 -4.96 7.09 -12.85
N SER A 60 -6.07 6.41 -13.13
CA SER A 60 -6.37 5.86 -14.46
C SER A 60 -7.39 6.72 -15.21
N ASP A 61 -7.37 8.04 -14.96
CA ASP A 61 -8.02 9.06 -15.77
C ASP A 61 -7.01 10.21 -15.93
N ALA A 62 -5.99 9.98 -16.76
CA ALA A 62 -5.41 11.11 -17.47
C ALA A 62 -6.36 11.33 -18.65
N PRO A 63 -7.11 12.44 -18.72
CA PRO A 63 -7.73 12.82 -19.98
C PRO A 63 -6.58 13.11 -20.93
N GLU A 64 -6.32 12.15 -21.83
CA GLU A 64 -5.52 12.38 -23.01
C GLU A 64 -6.11 13.63 -23.67
N SER A 65 -5.34 14.71 -23.60
CA SER A 65 -5.74 16.01 -24.09
C SER A 65 -5.96 15.87 -25.59
N GLU A 66 -7.21 15.79 -26.01
CA GLU A 66 -7.57 15.88 -27.42
C GLU A 66 -7.07 17.23 -27.95
N PRO A 67 -6.13 17.27 -28.91
CA PRO A 67 -5.82 18.52 -29.58
C PRO A 67 -7.01 18.82 -30.49
N SER A 68 -7.89 19.71 -30.03
CA SER A 68 -8.92 20.31 -30.89
C SER A 68 -8.25 20.95 -32.09
N GLY A 69 -8.46 20.34 -33.24
CA GLY A 69 -8.03 20.84 -34.54
C GLY A 69 -8.86 20.25 -35.64
N GLN A 70 -10.02 20.86 -35.94
CA GLN A 70 -10.39 21.40 -37.26
C GLN A 70 -11.82 21.94 -37.25
#